data_AF-Q7RIX2-F1
#
_entry.id   AF-Q7RIX2-F1
#
_cell.length_a   1.000
_cell.length_b   1.000
_cell.length_c   1.000
_cell.angle_alpha   90.00
_cell.angle_beta   90.00
_cell.angle_gamma   90.00
#
_symmetry.space_group_name_H-M   'P 1'
#
loop_
_entity.id
_entity.type
_entity.pdbx_description
1 polymer ?
#
loop_
_entity_poly.entity_id
_entity_poly.type
_entity_poly.pdbx_seq_one_letter_code
_entity_poly.pdbx_strand_id
1 'polypeptide(L)'
;MEKNKDEENVNKNKRYRKEKPWDNENIDHWKIEKFTKEDNKHHFLEESSFKILFPKYREKYLQQFSTDIKNTLHNHFIKFEINLIEGYMTVKTTKKTFDPYIIIKARDMISLLSRSVPYNHAKRVLNDEIFCDIIKISGYIRNKNKFIKRRQRLLGSNATTLKALEILTQCYICVHGKTVCVIGNFKSLKIVRRIVIDCMKNIHPVYHIKELIAKRELEKNDELKNENWEKYLPNFKKRNVQRKKIKQKLENKNGKKKSVFPPDQLPRKIDIQMETGEYFINNNNNKKKEKQKEKQNSKDE
;
A
#
# COMPACT_ATOMS: atom_id res chain seq x y z
N MET A 1 54.12 -52.58 -8.41
CA MET A 1 53.84 -51.42 -7.54
C MET A 1 52.58 -50.77 -8.04
N GLU A 2 51.43 -51.35 -7.70
CA GLU A 2 50.12 -50.85 -8.08
C GLU A 2 49.51 -50.02 -6.96
N LYS A 3 48.70 -49.07 -7.42
CA LYS A 3 48.23 -47.86 -6.75
C LYS A 3 47.22 -48.17 -5.65
N ASN A 4 47.48 -47.69 -4.44
CA ASN A 4 46.44 -47.33 -3.49
C ASN A 4 45.73 -46.08 -4.02
N LYS A 5 44.42 -46.16 -4.27
CA LYS A 5 43.53 -45.01 -4.34
C LYS A 5 42.44 -45.22 -3.31
N ASP A 6 42.40 -44.30 -2.35
CA ASP A 6 41.48 -44.26 -1.23
C ASP A 6 40.02 -44.23 -1.72
N GLU A 7 39.22 -45.20 -1.29
CA GLU A 7 37.77 -45.23 -1.52
C GLU A 7 37.07 -44.28 -0.54
N GLU A 8 36.63 -43.13 -1.03
CA GLU A 8 35.79 -42.21 -0.25
C GLU A 8 34.46 -42.88 0.14
N ASN A 9 34.14 -42.84 1.43
CA ASN A 9 32.98 -43.50 2.03
C ASN A 9 31.67 -42.75 1.67
N VAL A 10 31.07 -43.07 0.51
CA VAL A 10 29.86 -42.39 0.01
C VAL A 10 28.62 -42.75 0.85
N ASN A 11 27.96 -41.72 1.39
CA ASN A 11 26.73 -41.81 2.19
C ASN A 11 25.63 -42.64 1.48
N LYS A 12 24.99 -43.60 2.17
CA LYS A 12 24.08 -44.62 1.58
C LYS A 12 22.96 -44.03 0.69
N ASN A 13 22.51 -42.81 0.98
CA ASN A 13 21.48 -42.09 0.21
C ASN A 13 21.93 -41.59 -1.18
N LYS A 14 23.22 -41.73 -1.53
CA LYS A 14 23.77 -41.30 -2.83
C LYS A 14 24.25 -42.46 -3.72
N ARG A 15 24.07 -43.73 -3.29
CA ARG A 15 24.57 -44.93 -4.01
C ARG A 15 24.07 -45.09 -5.45
N TYR A 16 22.91 -44.54 -5.79
CA TYR A 16 22.32 -44.63 -7.14
C TYR A 16 22.43 -43.33 -7.96
N ARG A 17 23.13 -42.31 -7.44
CA ARG A 17 23.27 -41.02 -8.12
C ARG A 17 24.41 -41.14 -9.13
N LYS A 18 24.07 -41.41 -10.39
CA LYS A 18 25.02 -41.39 -11.51
C LYS A 18 25.65 -40.00 -11.66
N GLU A 19 26.93 -39.97 -12.02
CA GLU A 19 27.60 -38.72 -12.40
C GLU A 19 26.87 -38.10 -13.59
N LYS A 20 26.66 -36.79 -13.52
CA LYS A 20 26.03 -36.00 -14.56
C LYS A 20 27.10 -35.13 -15.22
N PRO A 21 27.80 -35.62 -16.24
CA PRO A 21 28.88 -34.86 -16.90
C PRO A 21 28.41 -33.54 -17.55
N TRP A 22 27.09 -33.36 -17.69
CA TRP A 22 26.45 -32.13 -18.16
C TRP A 22 26.07 -31.16 -17.03
N ASP A 23 26.27 -31.52 -15.76
CA ASP A 23 25.89 -30.76 -14.56
C ASP A 23 27.19 -30.41 -13.81
N ASN A 24 27.94 -29.47 -14.37
CA ASN A 24 29.22 -29.01 -13.85
C ASN A 24 29.03 -27.76 -12.97
N GLU A 25 29.88 -27.55 -11.96
CA GLU A 25 29.81 -26.40 -11.04
C GLU A 25 29.90 -25.03 -11.75
N ASN A 26 30.42 -25.00 -12.98
CA ASN A 26 30.51 -23.79 -13.81
C ASN A 26 29.18 -23.41 -14.51
N ILE A 27 28.15 -24.26 -14.48
CA ILE A 27 26.89 -24.01 -15.19
C ILE A 27 25.93 -23.25 -14.26
N ASP A 28 25.68 -21.99 -14.61
CA ASP A 28 24.67 -21.18 -13.92
C ASP A 28 23.26 -21.58 -14.38
N HIS A 29 22.68 -22.52 -13.64
CA HIS A 29 21.32 -23.03 -13.84
C HIS A 29 20.22 -21.96 -13.71
N TRP A 30 20.54 -20.78 -13.18
CA TRP A 30 19.59 -19.69 -12.92
C TRP A 30 19.72 -18.54 -13.92
N LYS A 31 20.62 -18.67 -14.90
CA LYS A 31 20.77 -17.67 -15.95
C LYS A 31 19.54 -17.68 -16.85
N ILE A 32 18.90 -16.50 -16.98
CA ILE A 32 17.74 -16.32 -17.85
C ILE A 32 18.25 -16.06 -19.27
N GLU A 33 18.05 -17.01 -20.17
CA GLU A 33 18.35 -16.83 -21.59
C GLU A 33 17.30 -15.97 -22.26
N LYS A 34 17.74 -15.14 -23.22
CA LYS A 34 16.82 -14.26 -23.96
C LYS A 34 16.06 -15.10 -24.97
N PHE A 35 14.73 -15.01 -24.93
CA PHE A 35 13.89 -15.66 -25.91
C PHE A 35 14.00 -14.92 -27.25
N THR A 36 14.48 -15.60 -28.28
CA THR A 36 14.67 -15.05 -29.62
C THR A 36 13.53 -15.46 -30.55
N LYS A 37 13.50 -14.87 -31.74
CA LYS A 37 12.51 -15.24 -32.76
C LYS A 37 12.72 -16.67 -33.29
N GLU A 38 13.94 -17.18 -33.22
CA GLU A 38 14.30 -18.52 -33.71
C GLU A 38 13.75 -19.63 -32.81
N ASP A 39 13.58 -19.33 -31.51
CA ASP A 39 13.05 -20.26 -30.52
C ASP A 39 11.56 -20.56 -30.74
N ASN A 40 10.83 -19.65 -31.39
CA ASN A 40 9.43 -19.86 -31.74
C ASN A 40 9.25 -20.02 -33.26
N LYS A 41 9.42 -21.26 -33.73
CA LYS A 41 9.26 -21.64 -35.14
C LYS A 41 7.81 -21.51 -35.64
N HIS A 42 6.83 -21.57 -34.74
CA HIS A 42 5.41 -21.50 -35.07
C HIS A 42 4.78 -20.21 -34.53
N HIS A 43 3.68 -19.74 -35.14
CA HIS A 43 2.95 -18.59 -34.60
C HIS A 43 1.99 -19.03 -33.49
N PHE A 44 1.54 -18.10 -32.65
CA PHE A 44 0.47 -18.39 -31.71
C PHE A 44 -0.82 -18.78 -32.45
N LEU A 45 -1.51 -19.79 -31.91
CA LEU A 45 -2.81 -20.24 -32.42
C LEU A 45 -3.94 -19.30 -31.97
N GLU A 46 -3.85 -18.82 -30.73
CA GLU A 46 -4.87 -18.00 -30.08
C GLU A 46 -4.38 -16.57 -29.82
N GLU A 47 -5.35 -15.65 -29.73
CA GLU A 47 -5.12 -14.26 -29.38
C GLU A 47 -5.30 -14.05 -27.87
N SER A 48 -4.30 -13.47 -27.21
CA SER A 48 -4.37 -13.03 -25.83
C SER A 48 -4.63 -11.52 -25.78
N SER A 49 -5.63 -11.10 -25.02
CA SER A 49 -6.05 -9.70 -24.90
C SER A 49 -6.22 -9.29 -23.44
N PHE A 50 -5.66 -8.15 -23.05
CA PHE A 50 -5.85 -7.57 -21.72
C PHE A 50 -6.39 -6.15 -21.81
N LYS A 51 -7.48 -5.88 -21.08
CA LYS A 51 -8.15 -4.58 -20.96
C LYS A 51 -7.91 -3.99 -19.58
N ILE A 52 -7.43 -2.75 -19.49
CA ILE A 52 -7.20 -2.03 -18.23
C ILE A 52 -7.86 -0.65 -18.28
N LEU A 53 -8.70 -0.39 -17.28
CA LEU A 53 -9.37 0.90 -17.09
C LEU A 53 -8.39 1.92 -16.49
N PHE A 54 -8.50 3.17 -16.92
CA PHE A 54 -7.75 4.28 -16.35
C PHE A 54 -8.69 5.42 -15.91
N PRO A 55 -8.32 6.19 -14.88
CA PRO A 55 -9.16 7.28 -14.39
C PRO A 55 -9.11 8.50 -15.31
N LYS A 56 -10.20 9.27 -15.37
CA LYS A 56 -10.37 10.42 -16.28
C LYS A 56 -9.23 11.44 -16.21
N TYR A 57 -8.69 11.72 -15.03
CA TYR A 57 -7.57 12.67 -14.87
C TYR A 57 -6.29 12.23 -15.61
N ARG A 58 -6.16 10.95 -15.97
CA ARG A 58 -4.97 10.38 -16.62
C ARG A 58 -5.03 10.48 -18.15
N GLU A 59 -6.20 10.76 -18.71
CA GLU A 59 -6.48 10.79 -20.14
C GLU A 59 -5.54 11.70 -20.94
N LYS A 60 -5.40 12.98 -20.54
CA LYS A 60 -4.55 13.95 -21.25
C LYS A 60 -3.12 13.47 -21.42
N TYR A 61 -2.57 12.85 -20.38
CA TYR A 61 -1.22 12.29 -20.42
C TYR A 61 -1.14 11.08 -21.35
N LEU A 62 -2.10 10.15 -21.26
CA LEU A 62 -2.11 8.96 -22.10
C LEU A 62 -2.33 9.30 -23.57
N GLN A 63 -3.10 10.34 -23.87
CA GLN A 63 -3.26 10.86 -25.22
C GLN A 63 -1.93 11.38 -25.77
N GLN A 64 -1.20 12.18 -24.98
CA GLN A 64 0.11 12.72 -25.38
C GLN A 64 1.14 11.61 -25.68
N PHE A 65 1.23 10.59 -24.83
CA PHE A 65 2.19 9.48 -24.97
C PHE A 65 1.66 8.29 -25.77
N SER A 66 0.46 8.38 -26.36
CA SER A 66 -0.19 7.25 -27.03
C SER A 66 0.62 6.69 -28.18
N THR A 67 1.22 7.56 -29.00
CA THR A 67 2.09 7.19 -30.12
C THR A 67 3.35 6.49 -29.64
N ASP A 68 4.00 7.00 -28.59
CA ASP A 68 5.23 6.40 -28.04
C ASP A 68 4.96 5.00 -27.46
N ILE A 69 3.84 4.85 -26.74
CA ILE A 69 3.40 3.56 -26.20
C ILE A 69 3.12 2.57 -27.34
N LYS A 70 2.45 3.02 -28.40
CA LYS A 70 2.18 2.20 -29.58
C LYS A 70 3.48 1.75 -30.24
N ASN A 71 4.44 2.64 -30.43
CA ASN A 71 5.72 2.34 -31.07
C ASN A 71 6.55 1.34 -30.24
N THR A 72 6.61 1.52 -28.92
CA THR A 72 7.34 0.59 -28.04
C THR A 72 6.74 -0.81 -28.02
N LEU A 73 5.41 -0.93 -27.95
CA LEU A 73 4.74 -2.22 -27.99
C LEU A 73 4.79 -2.87 -29.39
N HIS A 74 4.78 -2.05 -30.45
CA HIS A 74 4.92 -2.52 -31.83
C HIS A 74 6.29 -3.19 -32.08
N ASN A 75 7.37 -2.71 -31.45
CA ASN A 75 8.69 -3.36 -31.52
C ASN A 75 8.68 -4.80 -30.97
N HIS A 76 7.72 -5.10 -30.08
CA HIS A 76 7.48 -6.44 -29.55
C HIS A 76 6.31 -7.15 -30.25
N PHE A 77 5.85 -6.63 -31.38
CA PHE A 77 4.71 -7.15 -32.16
C PHE A 77 3.36 -7.16 -31.44
N ILE A 78 3.21 -6.40 -30.35
CA ILE A 78 1.96 -6.29 -29.59
C ILE A 78 1.11 -5.15 -30.14
N LYS A 79 -0.18 -5.41 -30.36
CA LYS A 79 -1.14 -4.38 -30.75
C LYS A 79 -1.61 -3.60 -29.52
N PHE A 80 -1.57 -2.27 -29.59
CA PHE A 80 -2.06 -1.37 -28.55
C PHE A 80 -3.24 -0.55 -29.06
N GLU A 81 -4.32 -0.50 -28.27
CA GLU A 81 -5.53 0.28 -28.54
C GLU A 81 -5.90 1.07 -27.29
N ILE A 82 -6.29 2.34 -27.46
CA ILE A 82 -6.76 3.21 -26.38
C ILE A 82 -8.14 3.77 -26.73
N ASN A 83 -9.09 3.65 -25.80
CA ASN A 83 -10.42 4.24 -25.91
C ASN A 83 -10.55 5.34 -24.84
N LEU A 84 -10.61 6.59 -25.29
CA LEU A 84 -10.71 7.77 -24.43
C LEU A 84 -12.15 8.01 -23.92
N ILE A 85 -13.16 7.52 -24.65
CA ILE A 85 -14.57 7.69 -24.30
C ILE A 85 -14.92 6.78 -23.12
N GLU A 86 -14.63 5.48 -23.24
CA GLU A 86 -14.84 4.52 -22.15
C GLU A 86 -13.72 4.53 -21.11
N GLY A 87 -12.55 5.10 -21.42
CA GLY A 87 -11.43 5.23 -20.48
C GLY A 87 -10.67 3.94 -20.22
N TYR A 88 -10.32 3.18 -21.26
CA TYR A 88 -9.51 1.96 -21.13
C TYR A 88 -8.40 1.86 -22.18
N MET A 89 -7.37 1.10 -21.83
CA MET A 89 -6.29 0.66 -22.71
C MET A 89 -6.40 -0.86 -22.92
N THR A 90 -6.08 -1.31 -24.13
CA THR A 90 -6.07 -2.73 -24.48
C THR A 90 -4.75 -3.09 -25.15
N VAL A 91 -4.18 -4.23 -24.76
CA VAL A 91 -3.03 -4.85 -25.43
C VAL A 91 -3.43 -6.23 -25.93
N LYS A 92 -3.03 -6.56 -27.16
CA LYS A 92 -3.37 -7.83 -27.82
C LYS A 92 -2.14 -8.44 -28.48
N THR A 93 -2.00 -9.76 -28.40
CA THR A 93 -0.99 -10.49 -29.19
C THR A 93 -1.35 -10.45 -30.68
N THR A 94 -0.37 -10.70 -31.54
CA THR A 94 -0.58 -10.78 -32.99
C THR A 94 -0.04 -12.10 -33.52
N LYS A 95 -0.30 -12.44 -34.79
CA LYS A 95 0.33 -13.61 -35.41
C LYS A 95 1.86 -13.50 -35.51
N LYS A 96 2.42 -12.30 -35.30
CA LYS A 96 3.86 -12.03 -35.37
C LYS A 96 4.54 -11.99 -34.00
N THR A 97 3.80 -11.98 -32.89
CA THR A 97 4.41 -12.10 -31.56
C THR A 97 5.05 -13.46 -31.43
N PHE A 98 6.35 -13.47 -31.10
CA PHE A 98 7.13 -14.69 -30.91
C PHE A 98 7.28 -15.01 -29.41
N ASP A 99 7.53 -14.00 -28.56
CA ASP A 99 7.66 -14.17 -27.10
C ASP A 99 6.27 -14.38 -26.46
N PRO A 100 6.04 -15.52 -25.76
CA PRO A 100 4.76 -15.80 -25.12
C PRO A 100 4.53 -14.99 -23.84
N TYR A 101 5.59 -14.54 -23.16
CA TYR A 101 5.49 -13.85 -21.87
C TYR A 101 5.38 -12.33 -22.02
N ILE A 102 5.78 -11.76 -23.17
CA ILE A 102 5.78 -10.31 -23.40
C ILE A 102 4.39 -9.66 -23.23
N ILE A 103 3.31 -10.40 -23.50
CA ILE A 103 1.95 -9.89 -23.30
C ILE A 103 1.62 -9.60 -21.83
N ILE A 104 2.20 -10.39 -20.91
CA ILE A 104 2.05 -10.19 -19.45
C ILE A 104 2.79 -8.92 -19.02
N LYS A 105 3.99 -8.69 -19.57
CA LYS A 105 4.74 -7.45 -19.34
C LYS A 105 4.05 -6.23 -19.95
N ALA A 106 3.44 -6.37 -21.12
CA ALA A 106 2.66 -5.30 -21.74
C ALA A 106 1.45 -4.92 -20.88
N ARG A 107 0.71 -5.91 -20.35
CA ARG A 107 -0.36 -5.71 -19.35
C ARG A 107 0.15 -4.96 -18.13
N ASP A 108 1.33 -5.31 -17.64
CA ASP A 108 1.93 -4.67 -16.47
C ASP A 108 2.32 -3.22 -16.75
N MET A 109 2.89 -2.95 -17.93
CA MET A 109 3.19 -1.59 -18.39
C MET A 109 1.93 -0.72 -18.45
N ILE A 110 0.83 -1.18 -19.09
CA ILE A 110 -0.42 -0.40 -19.15
C ILE A 110 -1.10 -0.29 -17.77
N SER A 111 -0.93 -1.30 -16.90
CA SER A 111 -1.36 -1.23 -15.48
C SER A 111 -0.65 -0.12 -14.73
N LEU A 112 0.67 0.02 -14.89
CA LEU A 112 1.45 1.07 -14.25
C LEU A 112 1.06 2.46 -14.76
N LEU A 113 0.88 2.60 -16.08
CA LEU A 113 0.42 3.85 -16.70
C LEU A 113 -0.93 4.31 -16.15
N SER A 114 -1.87 3.38 -15.91
CA SER A 114 -3.16 3.65 -15.27
C SER A 114 -3.04 4.18 -13.84
N ARG A 115 -1.95 3.83 -13.14
CA ARG A 115 -1.65 4.23 -11.74
C ARG A 115 -0.72 5.43 -11.64
N SER A 116 -0.71 6.27 -12.68
CA SER A 116 0.04 7.53 -12.74
C SER A 116 1.56 7.37 -12.80
N VAL A 117 2.08 6.18 -13.13
CA VAL A 117 3.51 6.01 -13.40
C VAL A 117 3.85 6.70 -14.74
N PRO A 118 4.95 7.47 -14.81
CA PRO A 118 5.43 8.05 -16.07
C PRO A 118 5.85 6.98 -17.08
N TYR A 119 5.58 7.22 -18.36
CA TYR A 119 5.90 6.33 -19.47
C TYR A 119 7.37 5.89 -19.49
N ASN A 120 8.31 6.81 -19.28
CA ASN A 120 9.75 6.53 -19.26
C ASN A 120 10.15 5.47 -18.21
N HIS A 121 9.43 5.40 -17.09
CA HIS A 121 9.65 4.37 -16.09
C HIS A 121 8.84 3.10 -16.36
N ALA A 122 7.61 3.24 -16.86
CA ALA A 122 6.74 2.10 -17.16
C ALA A 122 7.32 1.19 -18.26
N LYS A 123 7.91 1.76 -19.32
CA LYS A 123 8.50 0.98 -20.43
C LYS A 123 9.63 0.04 -20.00
N ARG A 124 10.28 0.31 -18.86
CA ARG A 124 11.39 -0.51 -18.32
C ARG A 124 10.95 -1.93 -17.98
N VAL A 125 9.67 -2.15 -17.70
CA VAL A 125 9.10 -3.46 -17.33
C VAL A 125 9.05 -4.44 -18.52
N LEU A 126 9.24 -3.95 -19.75
CA LEU A 126 9.36 -4.83 -20.91
C LEU A 126 10.68 -5.63 -20.89
N ASN A 127 11.70 -5.16 -20.18
CA ASN A 127 12.98 -5.86 -20.02
C ASN A 127 12.85 -7.04 -19.03
N ASP A 128 13.53 -8.15 -19.30
CA ASP A 128 13.43 -9.40 -18.51
C ASP A 128 13.84 -9.26 -17.04
N GLU A 129 14.85 -8.45 -16.74
CA GLU A 129 15.38 -8.29 -15.37
C GLU A 129 14.54 -7.35 -14.49
N ILE A 130 13.61 -6.61 -15.10
CA ILE A 130 12.86 -5.54 -14.43
C ILE A 130 11.41 -5.98 -14.25
N PHE A 131 11.01 -6.07 -12.99
CA PHE A 131 9.67 -6.44 -12.60
C PHE A 131 8.92 -5.24 -12.03
N CYS A 132 7.60 -5.39 -11.90
CA CYS A 132 6.78 -4.39 -11.21
C CYS A 132 5.97 -5.01 -10.07
N ASP A 133 5.63 -4.17 -9.10
CA ASP A 133 4.74 -4.53 -8.01
C ASP A 133 3.76 -3.39 -7.70
N ILE A 134 2.46 -3.70 -7.68
CA ILE A 134 1.39 -2.76 -7.36
C ILE A 134 0.85 -3.10 -5.97
N ILE A 135 1.39 -2.43 -4.95
CA ILE A 135 1.06 -2.66 -3.55
C ILE A 135 -0.20 -1.89 -3.18
N LYS A 136 -1.28 -2.60 -2.87
CA LYS A 136 -2.50 -2.00 -2.33
C LYS A 136 -2.27 -1.59 -0.87
N ILE A 137 -2.27 -0.28 -0.59
CA ILE A 137 -2.16 0.26 0.78
C ILE A 137 -3.54 0.57 1.40
N SER A 138 -4.61 0.49 0.60
CA SER A 138 -5.99 0.60 1.11
C SER A 138 -6.36 -0.63 1.93
N GLY A 139 -6.93 -0.42 3.11
CA GLY A 139 -7.41 -1.49 3.99
C GLY A 139 -6.59 -1.66 5.27
N TYR A 140 -5.32 -1.24 5.28
CA TYR A 140 -4.49 -1.29 6.49
C TYR A 140 -4.96 -0.34 7.60
N ILE A 141 -5.67 0.73 7.23
CA ILE A 141 -6.09 1.80 8.15
C ILE A 141 -7.55 2.15 7.85
N ARG A 142 -8.41 2.11 8.87
CA ARG A 142 -9.83 2.47 8.76
C ARG A 142 -10.05 3.99 8.67
N ASN A 143 -9.31 4.77 9.45
CA ASN A 143 -9.48 6.23 9.51
C ASN A 143 -8.73 6.94 8.37
N LYS A 144 -9.46 7.70 7.54
CA LYS A 144 -8.94 8.47 6.40
C LYS A 144 -7.80 9.42 6.78
N ASN A 145 -7.90 10.15 7.89
CA ASN A 145 -6.88 11.11 8.31
C ASN A 145 -5.58 10.40 8.71
N LYS A 146 -5.69 9.26 9.39
CA LYS A 146 -4.53 8.43 9.74
C LYS A 146 -3.90 7.81 8.49
N PHE A 147 -4.71 7.40 7.51
CA PHE A 147 -4.23 6.92 6.21
C PHE A 147 -3.43 7.98 5.46
N ILE A 148 -3.95 9.21 5.34
CA ILE A 148 -3.26 10.32 4.68
C ILE A 148 -1.93 10.62 5.40
N LYS A 149 -1.92 10.70 6.73
CA LYS A 149 -0.69 10.94 7.51
C LYS A 149 0.35 9.83 7.34
N ARG A 150 -0.04 8.54 7.32
CA ARG A 150 0.90 7.43 7.09
C ARG A 150 1.38 7.33 5.65
N ARG A 151 0.53 7.63 4.67
CA ARG A 151 0.94 7.74 3.26
C ARG A 151 1.92 8.89 3.06
N GLN A 152 1.66 10.05 3.66
CA GLN A 152 2.58 11.20 3.60
C GLN A 152 3.92 10.88 4.28
N ARG A 153 3.90 10.13 5.39
CA ARG A 153 5.11 9.64 6.06
C ARG A 153 5.97 8.76 5.16
N LEU A 154 5.36 7.93 4.30
CA LEU A 154 6.10 7.12 3.33
C LEU A 154 6.84 8.00 2.30
N LEU A 155 6.21 9.11 1.89
CA LEU A 155 6.82 10.10 0.99
C LEU A 155 7.98 10.83 1.69
N GLY A 156 7.75 11.27 2.94
CA GLY A 156 8.66 12.13 3.70
C GLY A 156 8.46 13.62 3.39
N SER A 157 9.16 14.48 4.11
CA SER A 157 9.26 15.91 3.77
C SER A 157 9.93 16.05 2.41
N ASN A 158 9.33 16.81 1.49
CA ASN A 158 9.83 17.01 0.13
C ASN A 158 10.24 15.71 -0.60
N ALA A 159 9.52 14.61 -0.36
CA ALA A 159 9.81 13.28 -0.93
C ALA A 159 11.21 12.70 -0.61
N THR A 160 11.91 13.20 0.42
CA THR A 160 13.26 12.76 0.80
C THR A 160 13.32 11.28 1.19
N THR A 161 12.34 10.81 1.97
CA THR A 161 12.26 9.40 2.41
C THR A 161 12.03 8.47 1.23
N LEU A 162 11.16 8.87 0.29
CA LEU A 162 10.93 8.14 -0.95
C LEU A 162 12.21 8.07 -1.78
N LYS A 163 12.89 9.20 -1.98
CA LYS A 163 14.12 9.25 -2.78
C LYS A 163 15.24 8.41 -2.17
N ALA A 164 15.40 8.41 -0.86
CA ALA A 164 16.35 7.56 -0.16
C ALA A 164 16.05 6.06 -0.40
N LEU A 165 14.78 5.66 -0.34
CA LEU A 165 14.38 4.28 -0.66
C LEU A 165 14.70 3.92 -2.11
N GLU A 166 14.39 4.80 -3.07
CA GLU A 166 14.71 4.58 -4.49
C GLU A 166 16.20 4.35 -4.72
N ILE A 167 17.06 5.16 -4.11
CA ILE A 167 18.52 5.06 -4.25
C ILE A 167 19.04 3.77 -3.62
N LEU A 168 18.57 3.43 -2.42
CA LEU A 168 19.03 2.25 -1.68
C LEU A 168 18.61 0.95 -2.36
N THR A 169 17.38 0.87 -2.87
CA THR A 169 16.84 -0.37 -3.47
C THR A 169 16.96 -0.40 -5.00
N GLN A 170 17.50 0.66 -5.63
CA GLN A 170 17.59 0.83 -7.08
C GLN A 170 16.23 0.64 -7.79
N CYS A 171 15.15 0.98 -7.10
CA CYS A 171 13.79 0.88 -7.62
C CYS A 171 13.24 2.26 -7.94
N TYR A 172 12.27 2.31 -8.84
CA TYR A 172 11.39 3.47 -8.99
C TYR A 172 10.14 3.25 -8.15
N ILE A 173 9.74 4.24 -7.31
CA ILE A 173 8.58 4.11 -6.42
C ILE A 173 7.62 5.26 -6.68
N CYS A 174 6.39 4.94 -7.09
CA CYS A 174 5.32 5.90 -7.28
C CYS A 174 4.22 5.69 -6.23
N VAL A 175 4.06 6.66 -5.33
CA VAL A 175 3.00 6.65 -4.32
C VAL A 175 1.81 7.45 -4.86
N HIS A 176 0.74 6.77 -5.27
CA HIS A 176 -0.44 7.45 -5.81
C HIS A 176 -1.75 6.88 -5.24
N GLY A 177 -2.59 7.77 -4.72
CA GLY A 177 -3.92 7.41 -4.23
C GLY A 177 -3.88 6.34 -3.12
N LYS A 178 -4.40 5.15 -3.45
CA LYS A 178 -4.60 3.99 -2.57
C LYS A 178 -3.59 2.86 -2.83
N THR A 179 -2.64 3.07 -3.72
CA THR A 179 -1.63 2.08 -4.12
C THR A 179 -0.23 2.70 -4.16
N VAL A 180 0.78 1.86 -4.03
CA VAL A 180 2.18 2.21 -4.25
C VAL A 180 2.67 1.29 -5.36
N CYS A 181 3.11 1.88 -6.47
CA CYS A 181 3.69 1.13 -7.59
C CYS A 181 5.21 1.14 -7.44
N VAL A 182 5.84 0.00 -7.64
CA VAL A 182 7.29 -0.17 -7.54
C VAL A 182 7.78 -0.87 -8.80
N ILE A 183 8.91 -0.42 -9.35
CA ILE A 183 9.54 -1.00 -10.54
C ILE A 183 11.02 -1.24 -10.22
N GLY A 184 11.51 -2.46 -10.44
CA GLY A 184 12.89 -2.83 -10.16
C GLY A 184 13.11 -4.34 -10.12
N ASN A 185 14.25 -4.75 -9.55
CA ASN A 185 14.59 -6.16 -9.41
C ASN A 185 13.73 -6.86 -8.33
N PHE A 186 13.45 -8.14 -8.50
CA PHE A 186 12.60 -8.96 -7.64
C PHE A 186 13.00 -8.93 -6.16
N LYS A 187 14.31 -9.04 -5.85
CA LYS A 187 14.83 -8.99 -4.48
C LYS A 187 14.46 -7.65 -3.81
N SER A 188 14.68 -6.55 -4.53
CA SER A 188 14.36 -5.20 -4.07
C SER A 188 12.86 -4.97 -3.92
N LEU A 189 12.03 -5.50 -4.83
CA LEU A 189 10.56 -5.41 -4.74
C LEU A 189 10.04 -6.02 -3.43
N LYS A 190 10.54 -7.19 -3.04
CA LYS A 190 10.16 -7.85 -1.78
C LYS A 190 10.49 -6.99 -0.56
N ILE A 191 11.66 -6.35 -0.57
CA ILE A 191 12.09 -5.45 0.51
C ILE A 191 11.19 -4.21 0.56
N VAL A 192 10.98 -3.54 -0.57
CA VAL A 192 10.13 -2.34 -0.63
C VAL A 192 8.69 -2.67 -0.21
N ARG A 193 8.14 -3.81 -0.65
CA ARG A 193 6.81 -4.28 -0.23
C ARG A 193 6.72 -4.40 1.29
N ARG A 194 7.71 -5.02 1.95
CA ARG A 194 7.78 -5.11 3.41
C ARG A 194 7.75 -3.72 4.05
N ILE A 195 8.60 -2.80 3.59
CA ILE A 195 8.71 -1.43 4.12
C ILE A 195 7.39 -0.66 3.98
N VAL A 196 6.72 -0.75 2.82
CA VAL A 196 5.44 -0.08 2.56
C VAL A 196 4.35 -0.60 3.51
N ILE A 197 4.26 -1.92 3.67
CA ILE A 197 3.29 -2.56 4.56
C ILE A 197 3.55 -2.18 6.02
N ASP A 198 4.81 -2.20 6.46
CA ASP A 198 5.20 -1.86 7.82
C ASP A 198 4.97 -0.38 8.14
N CYS A 199 5.21 0.51 7.16
CA CYS A 199 4.84 1.92 7.23
C CYS A 199 3.33 2.09 7.52
N MET A 200 2.50 1.34 6.79
CA MET A 200 1.05 1.33 7.00
C MET A 200 0.64 0.68 8.32
N LYS A 201 1.44 -0.24 8.88
CA LYS A 201 1.27 -0.85 10.23
C LYS A 201 1.87 -0.04 11.38
N ASN A 202 2.16 1.25 11.16
CA ASN A 202 2.66 2.20 12.15
C ASN A 202 4.15 2.09 12.51
N ILE A 203 4.95 1.40 11.72
CA ILE A 203 6.40 1.47 11.84
C ILE A 203 6.87 2.67 10.99
N HIS A 204 7.91 3.39 11.41
CA HIS A 204 8.40 4.52 10.62
C HIS A 204 9.37 4.01 9.52
N PRO A 205 9.25 4.44 8.25
CA PRO A 205 10.11 3.96 7.16
C PRO A 205 11.60 4.23 7.40
N VAL A 206 11.94 5.30 8.14
CA VAL A 206 13.32 5.63 8.55
C VAL A 206 14.02 4.47 9.26
N TYR A 207 13.31 3.63 10.03
CA TYR A 207 13.95 2.47 10.67
C TYR A 207 14.45 1.46 9.63
N HIS A 208 13.65 1.19 8.60
CA HIS A 208 14.07 0.32 7.51
C HIS A 208 15.12 0.95 6.60
N ILE A 209 15.12 2.28 6.46
CA ILE A 209 16.19 2.98 5.75
C ILE A 209 17.53 2.79 6.48
N LYS A 210 17.54 2.94 7.81
CA LYS A 210 18.74 2.66 8.62
C LYS A 210 19.17 1.20 8.52
N GLU A 211 18.22 0.27 8.58
CA GLU A 211 18.47 -1.17 8.35
C GLU A 211 19.10 -1.42 6.98
N LEU A 212 18.61 -0.78 5.92
CA LEU A 212 19.13 -0.90 4.55
C LEU A 212 20.54 -0.31 4.39
N ILE A 213 20.81 0.83 5.02
CA ILE A 213 22.15 1.45 5.01
C ILE A 213 23.15 0.50 5.68
N ALA A 214 22.83 0.03 6.89
CA ALA A 214 23.68 -0.92 7.61
C ALA A 214 23.92 -2.21 6.81
N LYS A 215 22.88 -2.79 6.19
CA LYS A 215 23.04 -3.96 5.32
C LYS A 215 23.97 -3.70 4.14
N ARG A 216 23.84 -2.54 3.49
CA ARG A 216 24.67 -2.17 2.35
C ARG A 216 26.13 -1.90 2.72
N GLU A 217 26.37 -1.43 3.95
CA GLU A 217 27.73 -1.31 4.50
C GLU A 217 28.33 -2.68 4.83
N LEU A 218 27.56 -3.57 5.46
CA LEU A 218 27.98 -4.94 5.78
C LEU A 218 28.24 -5.77 4.51
N GLU A 219 27.47 -5.58 3.45
CA GLU A 219 27.63 -6.28 2.17
C GLU A 219 28.96 -5.96 1.48
N LYS A 220 29.60 -4.82 1.79
CA LYS A 220 30.92 -4.47 1.27
C LYS A 220 32.06 -5.25 1.95
N ASN A 221 31.83 -5.78 3.14
CA ASN A 221 32.83 -6.52 3.90
C ASN A 221 32.76 -8.01 3.52
N ASP A 222 33.78 -8.51 2.85
CA ASP A 222 33.81 -9.90 2.37
C ASP A 222 33.82 -10.94 3.50
N GLU A 223 34.43 -10.61 4.63
CA GLU A 223 34.56 -11.50 5.80
C GLU A 223 33.20 -11.87 6.42
N LEU A 224 32.23 -10.95 6.41
CA LEU A 224 30.92 -11.16 7.07
C LEU A 224 29.85 -11.71 6.13
N LYS A 225 30.14 -12.00 4.86
CA LYS A 225 29.12 -12.42 3.87
C LYS A 225 28.33 -13.67 4.28
N ASN A 226 28.96 -14.60 4.99
CA ASN A 226 28.36 -15.87 5.39
C ASN A 226 27.79 -15.86 6.81
N GLU A 227 27.92 -14.75 7.53
CA GLU A 227 27.47 -14.64 8.92
C GLU A 227 26.06 -14.04 9.07
N ASN A 228 25.37 -14.36 10.16
CA ASN A 228 24.07 -13.75 10.46
C ASN A 228 24.25 -12.30 10.95
N TRP A 229 23.75 -11.34 10.17
CA TRP A 229 23.84 -9.91 10.45
C TRP A 229 22.86 -9.37 11.51
N GLU A 230 21.95 -10.17 12.05
CA GLU A 230 20.93 -9.71 13.02
C GLU A 230 21.50 -8.96 14.24
N LYS A 231 22.72 -9.31 14.67
CA LYS A 231 23.40 -8.65 15.79
C LYS A 231 23.80 -7.21 15.48
N TYR A 232 24.14 -6.93 14.22
CA TYR A 232 24.60 -5.62 13.76
C TYR A 232 23.44 -4.72 13.30
N LEU A 233 22.25 -5.30 13.11
CA LEU A 233 21.08 -4.56 12.66
C LEU A 233 20.37 -3.81 13.80
N PRO A 234 19.95 -2.56 13.58
CA PRO A 234 19.23 -1.79 14.59
C PRO A 234 17.83 -2.38 14.83
N ASN A 235 17.66 -3.09 15.94
CA ASN A 235 16.38 -3.67 16.33
C ASN A 235 15.48 -2.65 17.07
N PHE A 236 14.52 -2.07 16.36
CA PHE A 236 13.54 -1.17 16.98
C PHE A 236 12.40 -1.96 17.62
N LYS A 237 12.58 -2.39 18.88
CA LYS A 237 11.50 -2.97 19.68
C LYS A 237 10.53 -1.85 20.09
N LYS A 238 9.23 -2.06 19.85
CA LYS A 238 8.18 -1.22 20.46
C LYS A 238 8.31 -1.35 21.98
N ARG A 239 8.85 -0.33 22.64
CA ARG A 239 8.80 -0.24 24.10
C ARG A 239 7.36 0.06 24.49
N ASN A 240 6.59 -0.98 24.79
CA ASN A 240 5.30 -0.86 25.46
C ASN A 240 5.56 -0.52 26.94
N VAL A 241 6.16 0.64 27.20
CA VAL A 241 6.33 1.12 28.57
C VAL A 241 4.92 1.36 29.10
N GLN A 242 4.54 0.59 30.12
CA GLN A 242 3.25 0.76 30.77
C GLN A 242 3.21 2.19 31.33
N ARG A 243 2.39 3.05 30.74
CA ARG A 243 2.13 4.37 31.32
C ARG A 243 1.47 4.13 32.67
N LYS A 244 1.85 4.93 33.67
CA LYS A 244 1.16 4.92 34.98
C LYS A 244 -0.34 4.96 34.72
N LYS A 245 -1.04 3.91 35.16
CA LYS A 245 -2.50 3.90 35.16
C LYS A 245 -2.91 5.04 36.07
N ILE A 246 -3.32 6.16 35.49
CA ILE A 246 -3.99 7.19 36.27
C ILE A 246 -5.21 6.47 36.85
N LYS A 247 -5.30 6.34 38.19
CA LYS A 247 -6.47 5.83 38.92
C LYS A 247 -7.70 6.75 38.73
N GLN A 248 -7.78 7.51 37.64
CA GLN A 248 -8.92 8.35 37.35
C GLN A 248 -10.01 7.47 36.75
N LYS A 249 -11.03 7.23 37.58
CA LYS A 249 -12.39 6.78 37.25
C LYS A 249 -12.54 5.30 36.88
N LEU A 250 -12.27 4.43 37.84
CA LEU A 250 -12.94 3.12 37.90
C LEU A 250 -14.46 3.27 38.17
N GLU A 251 -14.91 4.39 38.75
CA GLU A 251 -16.34 4.69 38.93
C GLU A 251 -17.09 4.89 37.59
N ASN A 252 -16.44 5.40 36.53
CA ASN A 252 -17.16 5.71 35.29
C ASN A 252 -17.37 4.53 34.34
N LYS A 253 -16.75 3.36 34.58
CA LYS A 253 -16.89 2.20 33.69
C LYS A 253 -18.00 1.24 34.09
N ASN A 254 -18.35 1.17 35.38
CA ASN A 254 -19.40 0.27 35.86
C ASN A 254 -20.77 0.95 36.01
N GLY A 255 -20.86 2.29 35.89
CA GLY A 255 -22.03 3.04 36.36
C GLY A 255 -23.01 3.60 35.32
N LYS A 256 -22.82 3.38 34.01
CA LYS A 256 -23.80 3.88 33.00
C LYS A 256 -24.34 2.74 32.15
N LYS A 257 -25.36 2.05 32.66
CA LYS A 257 -26.26 1.24 31.81
C LYS A 257 -26.84 2.20 30.78
N LYS A 258 -26.52 2.01 29.49
CA LYS A 258 -27.09 2.84 28.42
C LYS A 258 -28.56 2.47 28.29
N SER A 259 -29.47 3.31 28.77
CA SER A 259 -30.88 3.19 28.40
C SER A 259 -31.01 3.44 26.90
N VAL A 260 -31.88 2.66 26.24
CA VAL A 260 -32.22 2.89 24.83
C VAL A 260 -33.02 4.18 24.68
N PHE A 261 -33.77 4.55 25.71
CA PHE A 261 -34.51 5.79 25.81
C PHE A 261 -33.61 6.93 26.28
N PRO A 262 -33.71 8.13 25.67
CA PRO A 262 -33.04 9.31 26.19
C PRO A 262 -33.58 9.62 27.61
N PRO A 263 -32.77 10.22 28.50
CA PRO A 263 -33.29 10.74 29.75
C PRO A 263 -34.29 11.86 29.47
N ASP A 264 -35.26 12.04 30.37
CA ASP A 264 -36.22 13.14 30.27
C ASP A 264 -35.49 14.48 30.28
N GLN A 265 -36.02 15.43 29.52
CA GLN A 265 -35.49 16.79 29.51
C GLN A 265 -35.78 17.44 30.85
N LEU A 266 -34.84 18.27 31.35
CA LEU A 266 -35.10 19.06 32.54
C LEU A 266 -36.26 20.04 32.24
N PRO A 267 -37.38 19.98 32.99
CA PRO A 267 -38.53 20.84 32.74
C PRO A 267 -38.15 22.30 32.95
N ARG A 268 -38.79 23.22 32.21
CA ARG A 268 -38.59 24.65 32.44
C ARG A 268 -39.23 25.05 33.76
N LYS A 269 -38.78 26.17 34.34
CA LYS A 269 -39.42 26.72 35.55
C LYS A 269 -40.93 26.92 35.38
N ILE A 270 -41.36 27.30 34.18
CA ILE A 270 -42.78 27.47 33.84
C ILE A 270 -43.50 26.12 33.87
N ASP A 271 -42.91 25.07 33.32
CA ASP A 271 -43.48 23.72 33.30
C ASP A 271 -43.61 23.18 34.73
N ILE A 272 -42.58 23.37 35.57
CA ILE A 272 -42.63 23.04 37.00
C ILE A 272 -43.76 23.80 37.71
N GLN A 273 -43.91 25.10 37.44
CA GLN A 273 -44.98 25.91 38.04
C GLN A 273 -46.39 25.54 37.55
N MET A 274 -46.51 25.07 36.30
CA MET A 274 -47.76 24.56 35.75
C MET A 274 -48.11 23.19 36.36
N GLU A 275 -47.12 22.31 36.55
CA GLU A 275 -47.27 21.02 37.24
C GLU A 275 -47.65 21.19 38.72
N THR A 276 -47.07 22.15 39.44
CA THR A 276 -47.40 22.42 40.85
C THR A 276 -48.68 23.22 41.05
N GLY A 277 -49.27 23.76 39.98
CA GLY A 277 -50.47 24.62 40.04
C GLY A 277 -50.22 26.05 40.57
N GLU A 278 -49.00 26.33 41.04
CA GLU A 278 -48.59 27.65 41.53
C GLU A 278 -48.69 28.72 40.44
N TYR A 279 -48.50 28.34 39.18
CA TYR A 279 -48.64 29.23 38.04
C TYR A 279 -50.04 29.89 38.02
N PHE A 280 -51.09 29.11 38.23
CA PHE A 280 -52.47 29.60 38.19
C PHE A 280 -52.87 30.35 39.46
N ILE A 281 -52.37 29.91 40.63
CA ILE A 281 -52.64 30.55 41.92
C ILE A 281 -51.99 31.93 41.98
N ASN A 282 -50.73 32.06 41.56
CA ASN A 282 -50.03 33.34 41.51
C ASN A 282 -50.70 34.30 40.53
N ASN A 283 -51.14 33.81 39.37
CA ASN A 283 -51.84 34.65 38.40
C ASN A 283 -53.22 35.12 38.92
N ASN A 284 -53.98 34.25 39.61
CA ASN A 284 -55.25 34.62 40.23
C ASN A 284 -55.08 35.57 41.43
N ASN A 285 -54.05 35.36 42.25
CA ASN A 285 -53.73 36.24 43.38
C ASN A 285 -53.23 37.61 42.89
N ASN A 286 -52.45 37.65 41.80
CA ASN A 286 -52.05 38.89 41.16
C ASN A 286 -53.27 39.63 40.59
N LYS A 287 -54.18 38.95 39.89
CA LYS A 287 -55.45 39.54 39.42
C LYS A 287 -56.35 40.04 40.56
N LYS A 288 -56.41 39.34 41.69
CA LYS A 288 -57.14 39.80 42.88
C LYS A 288 -56.50 41.04 43.50
N LYS A 289 -55.16 41.09 43.58
CA LYS A 289 -54.42 42.27 44.04
C LYS A 289 -54.60 43.46 43.10
N GLU A 290 -54.59 43.24 41.79
CA GLU A 290 -54.86 44.29 40.79
C GLU A 290 -56.29 44.84 40.95
N LYS A 291 -57.31 43.98 41.04
CA LYS A 291 -58.69 44.41 41.30
C LYS A 291 -58.88 45.12 42.65
N GLN A 292 -58.11 44.76 43.67
CA GLN A 292 -58.11 45.47 44.96
C GLN A 292 -57.47 46.85 44.84
N LYS A 293 -56.37 46.97 44.08
CA LYS A 293 -55.74 48.27 43.79
C LYS A 293 -56.64 49.17 42.94
N GLU A 294 -57.29 48.63 41.92
CA GLU A 294 -58.28 49.37 41.10
C GLU A 294 -59.45 49.88 41.96
N LYS A 295 -59.96 49.04 42.89
CA LYS A 295 -61.01 49.44 43.84
C LYS A 295 -60.56 50.44 44.92
N GLN A 296 -59.26 50.49 45.24
CA GLN A 296 -58.69 51.48 46.14
C GLN A 296 -58.52 52.82 45.40
N ASN A 297 -57.94 52.78 44.20
CA ASN A 297 -57.81 53.98 43.36
C ASN A 297 -59.17 54.60 42.99
N SER A 298 -60.22 53.79 42.79
CA SER A 298 -61.58 54.31 42.52
C SER A 298 -62.36 54.77 43.76
N LYS A 299 -61.78 54.65 44.96
CA LYS A 299 -62.33 55.20 46.21
C LYS A 299 -61.62 56.48 46.65
N ASP A 300 -60.47 56.77 46.04
CA ASP A 300 -59.64 57.95 46.29
C ASP A 300 -59.84 59.04 45.20
N GLU A 301 -60.81 58.86 44.31
CA GLU A 301 -61.44 59.89 43.44
C GLU A 301 -62.85 60.22 43.95
#